data_AF-A0A9D5V6L0-F1
#
_entry.id   AF-A0A9D5V6L0-F1
#
_cell.length_a   1.000
_cell.length_b   1.000
_cell.length_c   1.000
_cell.angle_alpha   90.00
_cell.angle_beta   90.00
_cell.angle_gamma   90.00
#
_symmetry.space_group_name_H-M   'P 1'
#
loop_
_entity.id
_entity.type
_entity.pdbx_description
1 polymer ?
#
loop_
_entity_poly.entity_id
_entity_poly.type
_entity_poly.pdbx_seq_one_letter_code
_entity_poly.pdbx_strand_id
1 'polypeptide(L)'
;MIVGSALFRYLIGFTFLPAPASAEGQAWITLGKNRIRVELAETPEERERGLSQRSGLCPDCGMLFIFPTPQPACFWMRDTWISLDILYFDEERRLFQVLPSLPPRPQGPFPSPDPPPPPQ
;
A
#
# COMPACT_ATOMS: atom_id res chain seq x y z
N MET A 1 -22.17 -8.23 -46.97
CA MET A 1 -22.58 -9.61 -47.30
C MET A 1 -21.49 -10.23 -48.17
N ILE A 2 -20.50 -10.89 -47.56
CA ILE A 2 -19.65 -11.94 -48.17
C ILE A 2 -19.40 -12.95 -47.05
N VAL A 3 -19.78 -14.20 -47.32
CA VAL A 3 -19.67 -15.38 -46.45
C VAL A 3 -18.31 -16.04 -46.71
N GLY A 4 -17.64 -16.52 -45.67
CA GLY A 4 -16.39 -17.25 -45.80
C GLY A 4 -15.97 -17.94 -44.50
N SER A 5 -16.68 -19.01 -44.14
CA SER A 5 -16.25 -19.97 -43.12
C SER A 5 -15.08 -20.82 -43.64
N ALA A 6 -13.98 -20.91 -42.89
CA ALA A 6 -13.20 -22.13 -42.71
C ALA A 6 -12.06 -21.92 -41.70
N LEU A 7 -12.21 -22.58 -40.56
CA LEU A 7 -11.18 -23.20 -39.73
C LEU A 7 -9.72 -23.05 -40.21
N PHE A 8 -8.94 -22.27 -39.48
CA PHE A 8 -7.51 -22.54 -39.31
C PHE A 8 -7.17 -22.51 -37.82
N ARG A 9 -7.19 -23.71 -37.24
CA ARG A 9 -6.53 -23.97 -35.96
C ARG A 9 -5.03 -23.86 -36.22
N TYR A 10 -4.33 -23.16 -35.32
CA TYR A 10 -3.03 -23.49 -34.71
C TYR A 10 -2.06 -22.30 -34.65
N LEU A 11 -1.54 -22.08 -33.42
CA LEU A 11 -0.31 -21.38 -33.05
C LEU A 11 -0.20 -19.87 -33.34
N ILE A 12 -0.29 -19.07 -32.29
CA ILE A 12 0.84 -18.31 -31.72
C ILE A 12 0.38 -17.77 -30.38
N GLY A 13 1.18 -18.03 -29.35
CA GLY A 13 0.88 -17.73 -27.96
C GLY A 13 0.58 -16.26 -27.73
N PHE A 14 -0.52 -16.02 -27.02
CA PHE A 14 -0.62 -14.87 -26.14
C PHE A 14 -1.18 -15.38 -24.83
N THR A 15 -0.38 -16.22 -24.16
CA THR A 15 -0.44 -16.24 -22.70
C THR A 15 -0.12 -14.81 -22.30
N PHE A 16 -1.15 -14.03 -21.99
CA PHE A 16 -0.98 -12.80 -21.23
C PHE A 16 -0.46 -13.27 -19.89
N LEU A 17 0.86 -13.45 -19.80
CA LEU A 17 1.54 -13.54 -18.53
C LEU A 17 1.35 -12.14 -17.97
N PRO A 18 0.46 -11.92 -16.97
CA PRO A 18 0.44 -10.62 -16.33
C PRO A 18 1.88 -10.40 -15.86
N ALA A 19 2.50 -9.34 -16.36
CA ALA A 19 3.81 -8.94 -15.88
C ALA A 19 3.75 -8.98 -14.35
N PRO A 20 4.75 -9.52 -13.65
CA PRO A 20 4.78 -9.37 -12.21
C PRO A 20 4.64 -7.87 -11.96
N ALA A 21 3.58 -7.45 -11.29
CA ALA A 21 3.44 -6.08 -10.83
C ALA A 21 4.74 -5.78 -10.10
N SER A 22 5.57 -4.96 -10.73
CA SER A 22 6.99 -4.86 -10.40
C SER A 22 7.09 -4.47 -8.94
N ALA A 23 7.50 -5.41 -8.09
CA ALA A 23 7.73 -5.17 -6.67
C ALA A 23 9.09 -4.47 -6.47
N GLU A 24 9.46 -3.56 -7.36
CA GLU A 24 10.69 -2.76 -7.31
C GLU A 24 10.34 -1.32 -6.92
N GLY A 25 9.77 -1.17 -5.73
CA GLY A 25 9.48 0.12 -5.13
C GLY A 25 9.88 0.09 -3.67
N GLN A 26 11.15 -0.15 -3.36
CA GLN A 26 11.64 -0.06 -1.98
C GLN A 26 12.78 0.95 -1.90
N ALA A 27 12.65 1.91 -0.98
CA ALA A 27 13.65 2.91 -0.69
C ALA A 27 13.96 2.92 0.81
N TRP A 28 15.06 3.56 1.17
CA TRP A 28 15.40 3.81 2.57
C TRP A 28 15.33 5.31 2.82
N ILE A 29 14.56 5.72 3.82
CA ILE A 29 14.56 7.09 4.31
C ILE A 29 15.27 7.14 5.65
N THR A 30 15.97 8.24 5.91
CA THR A 30 16.62 8.48 7.19
C THR A 30 15.93 9.63 7.88
N LEU A 31 15.30 9.36 9.03
CA LEU A 31 14.64 10.36 9.87
C LEU A 31 15.45 10.49 11.16
N GLY A 32 16.30 11.51 11.22
CA GLY A 32 17.25 11.70 12.32
C GLY A 32 18.23 10.52 12.40
N LYS A 33 18.10 9.69 13.44
CA LYS A 33 18.92 8.49 13.65
C LYS A 33 18.26 7.19 13.18
N ASN A 34 16.98 7.25 12.80
CA ASN A 34 16.20 6.09 12.42
C ASN A 34 16.27 5.87 10.92
N ARG A 35 16.44 4.62 10.49
CA ARG A 35 16.52 4.25 9.08
C ARG A 35 15.33 3.36 8.75
N ILE A 36 14.38 3.90 7.99
CA ILE A 36 13.09 3.28 7.72
C ILE A 36 13.09 2.80 6.27
N ARG A 37 12.75 1.54 6.07
CA ARG A 37 12.50 0.95 4.75
C ARG A 37 11.10 1.32 4.30
N VAL A 38 10.98 2.09 3.25
CA VAL A 38 9.70 2.51 2.70
C VAL A 38 9.41 1.83 1.37
N GLU A 39 8.17 1.43 1.19
CA GLU A 39 7.66 1.04 -0.12
C GLU A 39 7.20 2.29 -0.88
N LEU A 40 7.50 2.38 -2.17
CA LEU A 40 7.12 3.51 -3.02
C LEU A 40 5.74 3.25 -3.61
N ALA A 41 4.83 4.21 -3.43
CA ALA A 41 3.53 4.23 -4.08
C ALA A 41 3.49 5.42 -5.06
N GLU A 42 3.81 5.17 -6.33
CA GLU A 42 3.92 6.18 -7.38
C GLU A 42 2.65 6.27 -8.23
N THR A 43 2.03 5.12 -8.48
CA THR A 43 0.81 5.01 -9.28
C THR A 43 -0.45 5.32 -8.47
N PRO A 44 -1.53 5.83 -9.09
CA PRO A 44 -2.82 6.01 -8.42
C PRO A 44 -3.30 4.74 -7.71
N GLU A 45 -3.14 3.58 -8.34
CA GLU A 45 -3.57 2.27 -7.82
C GLU A 45 -2.78 1.87 -6.57
N GLU A 46 -1.47 2.10 -6.55
CA GLU A 46 -0.63 1.86 -5.37
C GLU A 46 -0.99 2.80 -4.22
N ARG A 47 -1.28 4.07 -4.52
CA ARG A 47 -1.67 5.07 -3.51
C ARG A 47 -3.05 4.77 -2.92
N GLU A 48 -4.01 4.34 -3.73
CA GLU A 48 -5.35 3.94 -3.28
C GLU A 48 -5.32 2.69 -2.40
N ARG A 49 -4.51 1.70 -2.78
CA ARG A 49 -4.28 0.50 -1.97
C ARG A 49 -3.63 0.85 -0.64
N GLY A 50 -2.56 1.66 -0.67
CA GLY A 50 -1.84 2.11 0.50
C GLY A 50 -1.39 0.95 1.41
N LEU A 51 -1.53 1.15 2.71
CA LEU A 51 -1.28 0.11 3.74
C LEU A 51 -2.56 -0.62 4.18
N SER A 52 -3.68 -0.42 3.47
CA SER A 52 -4.96 -1.07 3.75
C SER A 52 -4.82 -2.59 3.66
N GLN A 53 -5.52 -3.34 4.51
CA GLN A 53 -5.48 -4.81 4.55
C GLN A 53 -4.14 -5.44 4.97
N ARG A 54 -3.13 -4.65 5.39
CA ARG A 54 -1.93 -5.23 6.00
C ARG A 54 -2.23 -5.67 7.43
N SER A 55 -1.86 -6.91 7.75
CA SER A 55 -1.95 -7.48 9.09
C SER A 55 -0.92 -6.89 10.06
N GLY A 56 0.13 -6.26 9.53
CA GLY A 56 1.16 -5.59 10.30
C GLY A 56 2.15 -4.84 9.41
N LEU A 57 2.95 -4.01 10.05
CA LEU A 57 4.06 -3.28 9.45
C LEU A 57 5.29 -3.52 10.35
N CYS A 58 6.45 -3.77 9.75
CA CYS A 58 7.67 -3.92 10.54
C CYS A 58 8.01 -2.59 11.24
N PRO A 59 8.69 -2.61 12.40
CA PRO A 59 8.93 -1.39 13.19
C PRO A 59 9.70 -0.30 12.43
N ASP A 60 10.59 -0.71 11.52
CA ASP A 60 11.35 0.18 10.64
C ASP A 60 10.84 0.12 9.19
N CYS A 61 9.55 -0.14 8.99
CA CYS A 61 8.93 -0.16 7.66
C CYS A 61 7.90 0.96 7.52
N GLY A 62 7.71 1.43 6.29
CA GLY A 62 6.68 2.40 5.94
C GLY A 62 6.29 2.33 4.48
N MET A 63 5.45 3.28 4.07
CA MET A 63 5.12 3.51 2.67
C MET A 63 5.27 5.01 2.39
N LEU A 64 5.93 5.32 1.28
CA LEU A 64 6.14 6.67 0.79
C LEU A 64 5.24 6.89 -0.42
N PHE A 65 4.28 7.79 -0.27
CA PHE A 65 3.36 8.20 -1.33
C PHE A 65 4.00 9.33 -2.13
N ILE A 66 4.35 9.06 -3.38
CA ILE A 66 4.93 10.06 -4.29
C ILE A 66 3.81 10.63 -5.15
N PHE A 67 3.65 11.94 -5.15
CA PHE A 67 2.69 12.65 -5.99
C PHE A 67 3.45 13.44 -7.08
N PRO A 68 3.01 13.39 -8.34
CA PRO A 68 3.68 14.09 -9.44
C PRO A 68 3.52 15.63 -9.36
N THR A 69 2.49 16.09 -8.65
CA THR A 69 2.22 17.52 -8.40
C THR A 69 1.83 17.73 -6.94
N PRO A 70 2.19 18.86 -6.31
CA PRO A 70 1.72 19.21 -4.98
C PRO A 70 0.20 19.25 -4.95
N GLN A 71 -0.39 18.40 -4.13
CA GLN A 71 -1.83 18.35 -3.94
C GLN A 71 -2.16 17.95 -2.51
N PRO A 72 -3.29 18.39 -1.97
CA PRO A 72 -3.77 17.90 -0.69
C PRO A 72 -4.01 16.39 -0.78
N ALA A 73 -3.23 15.62 -0.02
CA ALA A 73 -3.39 14.17 0.09
C ALA A 73 -4.25 13.84 1.31
N CYS A 74 -5.45 13.31 1.05
CA CYS A 74 -6.34 12.77 2.07
C CYS A 74 -6.08 11.28 2.23
N PHE A 75 -5.60 10.88 3.40
CA PHE A 75 -5.45 9.47 3.75
C PHE A 75 -6.66 8.98 4.52
N TRP A 76 -7.27 7.90 4.05
CA TRP A 76 -8.27 7.14 4.80
C TRP A 76 -7.61 5.94 5.48
N MET A 77 -7.94 5.67 6.74
CA MET A 77 -7.42 4.51 7.46
C MET A 77 -8.32 3.27 7.33
N ARG A 78 -9.10 3.20 6.25
CA ARG A 78 -10.03 2.10 5.98
C ARG A 78 -9.26 0.77 6.03
N ASP A 79 -9.72 -0.15 6.87
CA ASP A 79 -9.14 -1.51 6.99
C ASP A 79 -7.67 -1.51 7.41
N THR A 80 -7.28 -0.48 8.19
CA THR A 80 -5.95 -0.39 8.80
C THR A 80 -6.00 -0.85 10.25
N TRP A 81 -5.29 -1.93 10.54
CA TRP A 81 -5.29 -2.62 11.84
C TRP A 81 -4.18 -2.13 12.78
N ILE A 82 -3.30 -1.26 12.29
CA ILE A 82 -2.13 -0.73 12.98
C ILE A 82 -2.26 0.79 13.14
N SER A 83 -1.71 1.31 14.24
CA SER A 83 -1.56 2.75 14.38
C SER A 83 -0.43 3.24 13.48
N LEU A 84 -0.64 4.36 12.80
CA LEU A 84 0.30 4.88 11.80
C LEU A 84 0.57 6.36 12.04
N ASP A 85 1.81 6.76 11.78
CA ASP A 85 2.21 8.15 11.69
C ASP A 85 2.22 8.57 10.21
N ILE A 86 1.60 9.70 9.88
CA ILE A 86 1.64 10.28 8.53
C ILE A 86 2.55 11.49 8.55
N LEU A 87 3.59 11.46 7.71
CA LEU A 87 4.57 12.53 7.55
C LEU A 87 4.40 13.17 6.16
N TYR A 88 4.18 14.48 6.12
CA TYR A 88 4.02 15.24 4.89
C TYR A 88 5.28 16.04 4.57
N PHE A 89 5.78 15.87 3.36
CA PHE A 89 6.97 16.53 2.86
C PHE A 89 6.63 17.53 1.75
N ASP A 90 7.37 18.64 1.68
CA ASP A 90 7.28 19.62 0.59
C ASP A 90 8.12 19.21 -0.64
N GLU A 91 8.12 20.03 -1.69
CA GLU A 91 8.89 19.81 -2.92
C GLU A 91 10.41 19.76 -2.65
N GLU A 92 10.88 20.47 -1.63
CA GLU A 92 12.27 20.44 -1.17
C GLU A 92 12.59 19.25 -0.24
N ARG A 93 11.66 18.30 -0.08
CA ARG A 93 11.76 17.12 0.79
C ARG A 93 11.90 17.46 2.28
N ARG A 94 11.39 18.61 2.69
CA ARG A 94 11.34 19.01 4.10
C ARG A 94 10.02 18.58 4.70
N LEU A 95 10.10 18.00 5.90
CA LEU A 95 8.93 17.65 6.70
C LEU A 95 8.26 18.93 7.20
N PHE A 96 7.04 19.21 6.73
CA PHE A 96 6.29 20.39 7.18
C PHE A 96 5.11 20.04 8.10
N GLN A 97 4.62 18.80 8.05
CA GLN A 97 3.51 18.35 8.88
C GLN A 97 3.65 16.89 9.28
N VAL A 98 3.27 16.59 10.52
CA VAL A 98 3.22 15.23 11.07
C VAL A 98 1.86 15.02 11.71
N LEU A 99 1.23 13.91 11.40
CA LEU A 99 0.05 13.40 12.08
C LEU A 99 0.43 12.10 12.79
N PRO A 100 0.82 12.16 14.08
CA PRO A 100 1.27 11.00 14.82
C PRO A 100 0.09 10.19 15.37
N SER A 101 0.33 8.89 15.56
CA SER A 101 -0.51 7.94 16.29
C SER A 101 -1.96 7.92 15.83
N LEU A 102 -2.17 7.92 14.51
CA LEU A 102 -3.53 7.81 13.99
C LEU A 102 -4.11 6.44 14.40
N PRO A 103 -5.34 6.40 14.93
CA PRO A 103 -5.91 5.19 15.48
C PRO A 103 -6.25 4.18 14.36
N PRO A 104 -6.08 2.87 14.61
CA PRO A 104 -6.59 1.84 13.72
C PRO A 104 -8.08 2.05 13.40
N ARG A 105 -8.49 1.76 12.17
CA ARG A 105 -9.89 1.88 11.73
C ARG A 105 -10.34 0.64 10.95
N PRO A 106 -10.52 -0.50 11.62
CA PRO A 106 -11.13 -1.67 11.01
C PRO A 106 -12.60 -1.36 10.66
N GLN A 107 -13.08 -1.72 9.46
CA GLN A 107 -14.50 -1.70 9.15
C GLN A 107 -15.09 -3.10 9.35
N GLY A 108 -15.67 -3.33 10.54
CA GLY A 108 -16.25 -4.60 10.94
C GLY A 108 -16.23 -4.75 12.47
N PRO A 109 -16.98 -5.73 13.04
CA PRO A 109 -16.96 -5.95 14.49
C PRO A 109 -15.57 -6.41 14.95
N PHE A 110 -15.11 -5.82 16.04
CA PHE A 110 -13.90 -6.24 16.73
C PHE A 110 -14.14 -7.61 17.38
N PRO A 111 -13.33 -8.65 17.12
CA PRO A 111 -13.48 -9.92 17.83
C PRO A 111 -13.23 -9.69 19.33
N SER A 112 -14.05 -10.30 20.18
CA SER A 112 -13.77 -10.29 21.62
C SER A 112 -12.41 -10.93 21.88
N PRO A 113 -11.61 -10.41 22.81
CA PRO A 113 -10.43 -11.14 23.30
C PRO A 113 -10.83 -12.56 23.70
N ASP A 114 -10.00 -13.55 23.41
CA ASP A 114 -10.23 -14.90 23.91
C ASP A 114 -10.28 -14.87 25.44
N PRO A 115 -11.21 -15.62 26.08
CA PRO A 115 -11.16 -15.78 27.52
C PRO A 115 -9.80 -16.41 27.91
N PRO A 116 -9.21 -16.02 29.06
CA PRO A 116 -7.98 -16.63 29.53
C PRO A 116 -8.16 -18.15 29.67
N PRO A 117 -7.12 -18.96 29.44
CA PRO A 117 -7.20 -20.40 29.65
C PRO A 117 -7.59 -20.70 31.12
N PRO A 118 -8.37 -21.76 31.38
CA PRO A 118 -8.72 -22.13 32.74
C PRO A 118 -7.45 -22.39 33.58
N PRO A 119 -7.45 -22.06 34.88
CA PRO A 119 -6.35 -22.40 35.77
C PRO A 119 -6.09 -23.92 35.74
N GLN A 120 -4.81 -24.33 35.75
CA GLN A 120 -4.41 -25.72 35.95
C GLN A 120 -4.43 -26.09 37.43
#